data_AF-X6LT65-F1
#
_entry.id   AF-X6LT65-F1
#
_cell.length_a   1.000
_cell.length_b   1.000
_cell.length_c   1.000
_cell.angle_alpha   90.00
_cell.angle_beta   90.00
_cell.angle_gamma   90.00
#
_symmetry.space_group_name_H-M   'P 1'
#
loop_
_entity.id
_entity.type
_entity.pdbx_description
1 polymer ?
#
loop_
_entity_poly.entity_id
_entity_poly.type
_entity_poly.pdbx_seq_one_letter_code
_entity_poly.pdbx_strand_id
1 'polypeptide(L)'
;MNSLKDVDPKEIAEETKDMRDQLHQLTARESQVVRDKENLLNQFRHYQSTPRHNLDDRSANEWNKWEVATRLSKEGLDEYVTAFLMKNIDGGVFLFDLTDDLLLSEIGVKKIHLPKFRRIIDHLKHTSRRVWDQQIIPIAAFTPGMA
;
A
#
# COMPACT_ATOMS: atom_id res chain seq x y z
N MET A 1 -26.51 16.20 51.48
CA MET A 1 -25.79 15.00 51.93
C MET A 1 -25.39 14.21 50.69
N ASN A 2 -24.21 14.48 50.14
CA ASN A 2 -23.67 13.68 49.04
C ASN A 2 -22.97 12.49 49.68
N SER A 3 -23.57 11.31 49.56
CA SER A 3 -22.94 10.05 49.93
C SER A 3 -21.69 9.90 49.08
N LEU A 4 -20.51 10.05 49.69
CA LEU A 4 -19.29 9.49 49.12
C LEU A 4 -19.59 7.99 48.96
N LYS A 5 -19.67 7.53 47.71
CA LYS A 5 -19.66 6.11 47.42
C LYS A 5 -18.30 5.62 47.90
N ASP A 6 -18.27 4.92 49.02
CA ASP A 6 -17.13 4.11 49.42
C ASP A 6 -16.95 3.06 48.32
N VAL A 7 -16.05 3.36 47.38
CA VAL A 7 -15.70 2.44 46.30
C VAL A 7 -14.98 1.25 46.94
N ASP A 8 -15.49 0.04 46.71
CA ASP A 8 -14.93 -1.18 47.32
C ASP A 8 -13.48 -1.35 46.86
N PRO A 9 -12.49 -1.45 47.78
CA PRO A 9 -11.10 -1.72 47.42
C PRO A 9 -10.91 -2.95 46.51
N LYS A 10 -11.82 -3.93 46.56
CA LYS A 10 -11.81 -5.10 45.66
C LYS A 10 -12.23 -4.73 44.24
N GLU A 11 -13.22 -3.87 44.08
CA GLU A 11 -13.68 -3.37 42.78
C GLU A 11 -12.55 -2.58 42.09
N ILE A 12 -11.86 -1.71 42.84
CA ILE A 12 -10.68 -0.97 42.33
C ILE A 12 -9.55 -1.93 41.95
N ALA A 13 -9.30 -2.97 42.75
CA ALA A 13 -8.24 -3.94 42.45
C ALA A 13 -8.54 -4.78 41.20
N GLU A 14 -9.82 -5.13 40.99
CA GLU A 14 -10.29 -5.86 39.82
C GLU A 14 -10.23 -4.99 38.56
N GLU A 15 -10.70 -3.74 38.62
CA GLU A 15 -10.55 -2.77 37.52
C GLU A 15 -9.06 -2.50 37.20
N THR A 16 -8.20 -2.38 38.22
CA THR A 16 -6.76 -2.18 38.01
C THR A 16 -6.11 -3.38 37.32
N LYS A 17 -6.55 -4.59 37.66
CA LYS A 17 -6.08 -5.82 37.03
C LYS A 17 -6.55 -5.89 35.57
N ASP A 18 -7.82 -5.59 35.31
CA ASP A 18 -8.38 -5.58 33.95
C ASP A 18 -7.67 -4.54 33.07
N MET A 19 -7.43 -3.33 33.58
CA MET A 19 -6.66 -2.30 32.88
C MET A 19 -5.23 -2.77 32.56
N ARG A 20 -4.58 -3.44 33.51
CA ARG A 20 -3.23 -4.00 33.29
C ARG A 20 -3.24 -5.06 32.19
N ASP A 21 -4.23 -5.96 32.20
CA ASP A 21 -4.34 -7.02 31.21
C ASP A 21 -4.62 -6.44 29.81
N GLN A 22 -5.48 -5.43 29.71
CA GLN A 22 -5.70 -4.68 28.46
C GLN A 22 -4.44 -3.99 27.96
N LEU A 23 -3.67 -3.34 28.86
CA LEU A 23 -2.41 -2.69 28.50
C LEU A 23 -1.38 -3.70 27.97
N HIS A 24 -1.29 -4.88 28.59
CA HIS A 24 -0.42 -5.95 28.11
C HIS A 24 -0.82 -6.44 26.71
N GLN A 25 -2.12 -6.60 26.46
CA GLN A 25 -2.62 -6.96 25.13
C GLN A 25 -2.31 -5.91 24.07
N LEU A 26 -2.53 -4.63 24.39
CA LEU A 26 -2.19 -3.52 23.49
C LEU A 26 -0.69 -3.48 23.19
N THR A 27 0.15 -3.61 24.22
CA THR A 27 1.61 -3.63 24.07
C THR A 27 2.07 -4.79 23.18
N ALA A 28 1.50 -5.99 23.37
CA ALA A 28 1.79 -7.14 22.54
C ALA A 28 1.38 -6.93 21.07
N ARG A 29 0.21 -6.30 20.85
CA ARG A 29 -0.30 -5.98 19.51
C ARG A 29 0.59 -4.97 18.79
N GLU A 30 0.94 -3.86 19.45
CA GLU A 30 1.83 -2.85 18.88
C GLU A 30 3.21 -3.43 18.57
N SER A 31 3.74 -4.25 19.46
CA SER A 31 5.01 -4.96 19.23
C SER A 31 4.94 -5.86 18.00
N GLN A 32 3.81 -6.52 17.77
CA GLN A 32 3.62 -7.35 16.58
C GLN A 32 3.59 -6.51 15.30
N VAL A 33 2.86 -5.39 15.30
CA VAL A 33 2.77 -4.49 14.14
C VAL A 33 4.16 -3.92 13.78
N VAL A 34 4.96 -3.53 14.78
CA VAL A 34 6.33 -3.05 14.54
C VAL A 34 7.19 -4.14 13.90
N ARG A 35 7.15 -5.36 14.45
CA ARG A 35 7.90 -6.51 13.90
C ARG A 35 7.50 -6.82 12.46
N ASP A 36 6.21 -6.79 12.14
CA ASP A 36 5.71 -7.07 10.80
C ASP A 36 6.19 -6.01 9.79
N LYS A 37 6.18 -4.73 10.19
CA LYS A 37 6.70 -3.63 9.36
C LYS A 37 8.20 -3.77 9.12
N GLU A 38 8.99 -4.08 10.14
CA GLU A 38 10.43 -4.31 10.02
C GLU A 38 10.73 -5.49 9.10
N ASN A 39 9.98 -6.59 9.23
CA ASN A 39 10.11 -7.76 8.37
C ASN A 39 9.82 -7.42 6.90
N LEU A 40 8.76 -6.66 6.62
CA LEU A 40 8.44 -6.21 5.25
C LEU A 40 9.54 -5.32 4.66
N LEU A 41 10.08 -4.39 5.46
CA LEU A 41 11.19 -3.52 5.01
C LEU A 41 12.46 -4.32 4.75
N ASN A 42 12.77 -5.33 5.57
CA ASN A 42 13.88 -6.24 5.34
C ASN A 42 13.71 -7.02 4.03
N GLN A 43 12.52 -7.56 3.78
CA GLN A 43 12.19 -8.25 2.53
C GLN A 43 12.29 -7.31 1.33
N PHE A 44 11.80 -6.08 1.45
CA PHE A 44 11.88 -5.08 0.38
C PHE A 44 13.34 -4.70 0.06
N ARG A 45 14.18 -4.49 1.08
CA ARG A 45 15.61 -4.24 0.88
C ARG A 45 16.31 -5.40 0.17
N HIS A 46 15.99 -6.63 0.57
CA HIS A 46 16.51 -7.82 -0.11
C HIS A 46 16.07 -7.86 -1.57
N TYR A 47 14.79 -7.62 -1.83
CA TYR A 47 14.23 -7.54 -3.18
C TYR A 47 14.97 -6.52 -4.06
N GLN A 48 15.18 -5.30 -3.55
CA GLN A 48 15.91 -4.24 -4.26
C GLN A 48 17.39 -4.58 -4.52
N SER A 49 18.00 -5.46 -3.72
CA SER A 49 19.40 -5.88 -3.91
C SER A 49 19.59 -6.95 -5.00
N THR A 50 18.51 -7.52 -5.54
CA THR A 50 18.60 -8.55 -6.58
C THR A 50 18.83 -7.94 -7.97
N PRO A 51 19.63 -8.58 -8.86
CA PRO A 51 19.96 -8.02 -10.19
C PRO A 51 18.83 -8.00 -11.23
N ARG A 52 17.59 -8.25 -10.81
CA ARG A 52 16.41 -8.14 -11.67
C ARG A 52 15.65 -6.89 -11.23
N HIS A 53 14.79 -6.36 -12.08
CA HIS A 53 13.96 -5.17 -11.81
C HIS A 53 14.54 -3.84 -12.31
N ASN A 54 14.98 -3.86 -13.57
CA ASN A 54 14.55 -2.75 -14.42
C ASN A 54 13.02 -2.81 -14.47
N LEU A 55 12.37 -1.90 -13.75
CA LEU A 55 10.93 -1.72 -13.85
C LEU A 55 10.62 -1.34 -15.30
N ASP A 56 9.80 -2.17 -15.96
CA ASP A 56 9.27 -1.84 -17.27
C ASP A 56 7.90 -1.19 -17.10
N ASP A 57 7.84 0.14 -17.31
CA ASP A 57 6.61 0.91 -17.21
C ASP A 57 5.54 0.45 -18.23
N ARG A 58 5.94 -0.29 -19.28
CA ARG A 58 5.00 -0.87 -20.26
C ARG A 58 4.16 -2.00 -19.68
N SER A 59 4.69 -2.74 -18.72
CA SER A 59 4.00 -3.85 -18.03
C SER A 59 3.60 -3.47 -16.61
N ALA A 60 3.38 -2.18 -16.34
CA ALA A 60 3.07 -1.68 -15.00
C ALA A 60 1.77 -2.25 -14.41
N ASN A 61 0.84 -2.71 -15.25
CA ASN A 61 -0.37 -3.43 -14.82
C ASN A 61 -0.09 -4.84 -14.29
N GLU A 62 1.08 -5.41 -14.61
CA GLU A 62 1.50 -6.76 -14.20
C GLU A 62 2.48 -6.73 -13.03
N TRP A 63 2.82 -5.53 -12.55
CA TRP A 63 3.74 -5.36 -11.44
C TRP A 63 3.22 -6.04 -10.18
N ASN A 64 4.11 -6.73 -9.48
CA ASN A 64 3.81 -7.22 -8.14
C ASN A 64 3.96 -6.08 -7.10
N LYS A 65 3.58 -6.35 -5.84
CA LYS A 65 3.65 -5.35 -4.75
C LYS A 65 5.04 -4.76 -4.51
N TRP A 66 6.11 -5.54 -4.73
CA TRP A 66 7.49 -5.10 -4.55
C TRP A 66 7.92 -4.14 -5.67
N GLU A 67 7.40 -4.32 -6.88
CA GLU A 67 7.66 -3.45 -8.03
C GLU A 67 6.96 -2.10 -7.85
N VAL A 68 5.69 -2.11 -7.39
CA VAL A 68 4.98 -0.89 -6.99
C VAL A 68 5.72 -0.16 -5.87
N ALA A 69 6.13 -0.87 -4.82
CA ALA A 69 6.92 -0.31 -3.73
C ALA A 69 8.26 0.28 -4.22
N THR A 70 8.92 -0.39 -5.18
CA THR A 70 10.15 0.11 -5.81
C THR A 70 9.89 1.39 -6.59
N ARG A 71 8.77 1.49 -7.31
CA ARG A 71 8.38 2.74 -7.99
C ARG A 71 8.19 3.89 -7.01
N LEU A 72 7.49 3.64 -5.89
CA LEU A 72 7.29 4.67 -4.86
C LEU A 72 8.62 5.14 -4.26
N SER A 73 9.52 4.22 -3.92
CA SER A 73 10.85 4.55 -3.38
C SER A 73 11.67 5.38 -4.38
N LYS A 74 11.68 5.00 -5.68
CA LYS A 74 12.36 5.79 -6.73
C LYS A 74 11.79 7.21 -6.89
N GLU A 75 10.52 7.39 -6.60
CA GLU A 75 9.83 8.68 -6.63
C GLU A 75 9.97 9.43 -5.29
N GLY A 76 10.78 8.98 -4.33
CA GLY A 76 10.93 9.63 -3.03
C GLY A 76 9.65 9.62 -2.19
N LEU A 77 8.83 8.59 -2.36
CA LEU A 77 7.58 8.33 -1.61
C LEU A 77 7.79 7.18 -0.61
N ASP A 78 9.01 7.04 -0.08
CA ASP A 78 9.43 5.96 0.82
C ASP A 78 8.55 5.86 2.08
N GLU A 79 8.03 6.98 2.59
CA GLU A 79 7.14 7.00 3.76
C GLU A 79 5.85 6.17 3.55
N TYR A 80 5.45 5.92 2.30
CA TYR A 80 4.25 5.15 1.95
C TYR A 80 4.56 3.69 1.59
N VAL A 81 5.82 3.32 1.37
CA VAL A 81 6.23 1.98 0.92
C VAL A 81 5.65 0.90 1.83
N THR A 82 5.82 1.03 3.14
CA THR A 82 5.32 0.03 4.09
C THR A 82 3.80 -0.09 4.04
N ALA A 83 3.07 1.02 3.91
CA ALA A 83 1.61 1.01 3.82
C ALA A 83 1.13 0.26 2.57
N PHE A 84 1.75 0.52 1.42
CA PHE A 84 1.45 -0.19 0.17
C PHE A 84 1.78 -1.68 0.25
N LEU A 85 2.92 -2.05 0.85
CA LEU A 85 3.31 -3.44 1.04
C LEU A 85 2.35 -4.20 1.98
N MET A 86 1.94 -3.59 3.08
CA MET A 86 0.99 -4.19 4.04
C MET A 86 -0.39 -4.42 3.41
N LYS A 87 -0.84 -3.52 2.52
CA LYS A 87 -2.10 -3.69 1.78
C LYS A 87 -1.98 -4.55 0.52
N ASN A 88 -0.78 -5.09 0.24
CA ASN A 88 -0.49 -5.88 -0.96
C ASN A 88 -0.91 -5.18 -2.27
N ILE A 89 -0.68 -3.87 -2.38
CA ILE A 89 -1.03 -3.11 -3.59
C ILE A 89 -0.12 -3.53 -4.73
N ASP A 90 -0.67 -4.18 -5.75
CA ASP A 90 -0.01 -4.57 -6.99
C ASP A 90 -0.28 -3.55 -8.12
N GLY A 91 0.27 -3.80 -9.31
CA GLY A 91 0.19 -2.90 -10.46
C GLY A 91 -1.24 -2.69 -10.96
N GLY A 92 -2.08 -3.72 -10.94
CA GLY A 92 -3.48 -3.62 -11.33
C GLY A 92 -4.24 -2.66 -10.41
N VAL A 93 -4.13 -2.90 -9.10
CA VAL A 93 -4.76 -2.03 -8.09
C VAL A 93 -4.16 -0.62 -8.14
N PHE A 94 -2.84 -0.51 -8.26
CA PHE A 94 -2.12 0.77 -8.28
C PHE A 94 -2.60 1.68 -9.41
N LEU A 95 -2.80 1.11 -10.60
CA LEU A 95 -3.21 1.88 -11.75
C LEU A 95 -4.73 2.10 -11.76
N PHE A 96 -5.53 1.07 -11.54
CA PHE A 96 -6.94 1.13 -11.93
C PHE A 96 -7.91 1.35 -10.75
N ASP A 97 -7.52 0.96 -9.54
CA ASP A 97 -8.44 0.92 -8.40
C ASP A 97 -8.12 1.95 -7.32
N LEU A 98 -6.90 2.52 -7.31
CA LEU A 98 -6.54 3.58 -6.38
C LEU A 98 -7.26 4.89 -6.70
N THR A 99 -8.07 5.35 -5.75
CA THR A 99 -8.69 6.67 -5.72
C THR A 99 -8.01 7.57 -4.69
N ASP A 100 -8.20 8.88 -4.81
CA ASP A 100 -7.69 9.81 -3.81
C ASP A 100 -8.26 9.53 -2.42
N ASP A 101 -9.53 9.13 -2.34
CA ASP A 101 -10.17 8.79 -1.07
C ASP A 101 -9.47 7.59 -0.41
N LEU A 102 -9.18 6.52 -1.17
CA LEU A 102 -8.42 5.38 -0.65
C LEU A 102 -7.00 5.77 -0.25
N LEU A 103 -6.33 6.62 -1.03
CA LEU A 103 -5.00 7.12 -0.68
C LEU A 103 -5.05 7.88 0.65
N LEU A 104 -6.08 8.69 0.89
CA LEU A 104 -6.23 9.48 2.12
C LEU A 104 -6.65 8.65 3.32
N SER A 105 -7.72 7.87 3.21
CA SER A 105 -8.36 7.19 4.34
C SER A 105 -7.70 5.85 4.67
N GLU A 106 -7.37 5.08 3.64
CA GLU A 106 -6.91 3.70 3.82
C GLU A 106 -5.40 3.62 3.90
N ILE A 107 -4.70 4.35 3.03
CA ILE A 107 -3.24 4.30 2.93
C ILE A 107 -2.58 5.35 3.85
N GLY A 108 -3.27 6.44 4.18
CA GLY A 108 -2.74 7.52 5.00
C GLY A 108 -1.78 8.46 4.26
N VAL A 109 -1.93 8.58 2.93
CA VAL A 109 -1.19 9.54 2.12
C VAL A 109 -1.60 10.96 2.51
N LYS A 110 -0.62 11.86 2.65
CA LYS A 110 -0.91 13.27 2.92
C LYS A 110 -1.51 13.93 1.68
N LYS A 111 -2.53 14.79 1.86
CA LYS A 111 -3.19 15.54 0.76
C LYS A 111 -2.19 16.22 -0.20
N ILE A 112 -1.09 16.76 0.35
CA ILE A 112 -0.03 17.43 -0.41
C ILE A 112 0.70 16.50 -1.41
N HIS A 113 0.66 15.19 -1.21
CA HIS A 113 1.33 14.21 -2.07
C HIS A 113 0.42 13.60 -3.14
N LEU A 114 -0.91 13.78 -3.05
CA LEU A 114 -1.87 13.28 -4.04
C LEU A 114 -1.55 13.71 -5.48
N PRO A 115 -1.18 14.98 -5.76
CA PRO A 115 -0.83 15.37 -7.13
C PRO A 115 0.39 14.62 -7.69
N LYS A 116 1.29 14.12 -6.83
CA LYS A 116 2.42 13.30 -7.26
C LYS A 116 1.94 11.89 -7.63
N PHE A 117 1.10 11.27 -6.80
CA PHE A 117 0.50 9.96 -7.12
C PHE A 117 -0.26 9.98 -8.44
N ARG A 118 -1.13 10.98 -8.66
CA ARG A 118 -1.88 11.11 -9.93
C ARG A 118 -0.94 11.19 -11.14
N ARG A 119 0.10 12.03 -11.08
CA ARG A 119 1.09 12.14 -12.16
C ARG A 119 1.81 10.81 -12.46
N ILE A 120 2.19 10.07 -11.43
CA ILE A 120 2.84 8.76 -11.59
C ILE A 120 1.86 7.77 -12.24
N ILE A 121 0.63 7.67 -11.72
CA ILE A 121 -0.41 6.77 -12.22
C ILE A 121 -0.76 7.10 -13.68
N ASP A 122 -0.95 8.38 -14.00
CA ASP A 122 -1.28 8.84 -15.36
C ASP A 122 -0.14 8.54 -16.34
N HIS A 123 1.11 8.76 -15.92
CA HIS A 123 2.28 8.42 -16.72
C HIS A 123 2.33 6.91 -17.02
N LEU A 124 2.16 6.07 -16.01
CA LEU A 124 2.19 4.62 -16.17
C LEU A 124 1.03 4.12 -17.03
N LYS A 125 -0.20 4.60 -16.78
CA LYS A 125 -1.37 4.30 -17.62
C LYS A 125 -1.12 4.63 -19.08
N HIS A 126 -0.54 5.79 -19.36
CA HIS A 126 -0.26 6.20 -20.72
C HIS A 126 0.79 5.30 -21.37
N THR A 127 1.87 4.98 -20.66
CA THR A 127 2.95 4.11 -21.16
C THR A 127 2.47 2.67 -21.39
N SER A 128 1.67 2.10 -20.47
CA SER A 128 1.13 0.75 -20.63
C SER A 128 0.06 0.66 -21.73
N ARG A 129 -0.79 1.69 -21.91
CA ARG A 129 -1.82 1.71 -22.97
C ARG A 129 -1.24 1.81 -24.38
N ARG A 130 -0.14 2.55 -24.58
CA ARG A 130 0.51 2.64 -25.89
C ARG A 130 0.91 1.27 -26.46
N VAL A 131 1.16 0.27 -25.61
CA VAL A 131 1.44 -1.10 -26.03
C VAL A 131 0.17 -1.84 -26.46
N TRP A 132 -0.95 -1.65 -25.75
CA TRP A 132 -2.25 -2.19 -26.15
C TRP A 132 -2.68 -1.70 -27.54
N ASP A 133 -2.57 -0.39 -27.80
CA ASP A 133 -2.93 0.19 -29.10
C ASP A 133 -1.98 -0.27 -30.22
N GLN A 134 -0.70 -0.49 -29.93
CA GLN A 134 0.28 -0.98 -30.91
C GLN A 134 0.15 -2.47 -31.22
N GLN A 135 -0.30 -3.28 -30.26
CA GLN A 135 -0.47 -4.73 -30.45
C GLN A 135 -1.81 -5.10 -31.12
N ILE A 136 -2.84 -4.27 -31.01
CA ILE A 136 -4.19 -4.57 -31.52
C ILE A 136 -4.41 -4.11 -33.00
N ILE A 137 -3.55 -3.24 -33.57
CA ILE A 137 -3.71 -2.73 -34.95
C ILE A 137 -2.81 -3.45 -35.99
N PRO A 138 -2.76 -4.79 -36.03
CA PRO A 138 -2.58 -5.45 -37.33
C PRO A 138 -3.57 -6.60 -37.60
N ILE A 139 -4.58 -6.82 -36.77
CA ILE A 139 -5.61 -7.84 -37.05
C ILE A 139 -6.79 -7.22 -37.82
N ALA A 140 -7.13 -5.96 -37.57
CA ALA A 140 -8.22 -5.27 -38.27
C ALA A 140 -7.85 -4.74 -39.67
N ALA A 141 -6.59 -4.82 -40.09
CA ALA A 141 -6.14 -4.30 -41.39
C ALA A 141 -6.13 -5.34 -42.52
N PHE A 142 -6.37 -6.63 -42.23
CA PHE A 142 -6.48 -7.66 -43.26
C PHE A 142 -7.95 -7.85 -43.67
N THR A 143 -8.47 -6.92 -44.46
CA THR A 143 -9.62 -7.21 -45.33
C THR A 143 -9.05 -7.92 -46.56
N PRO A 144 -9.28 -9.24 -46.76
CA PRO A 144 -8.91 -9.87 -48.02
C PRO A 144 -9.72 -9.18 -49.11
N GLY A 145 -9.03 -8.59 -50.09
CA GLY A 145 -9.66 -7.90 -51.20
C GLY A 145 -10.69 -8.79 -51.87
N MET A 146 -11.87 -8.22 -52.13
CA MET A 146 -12.75 -8.73 -53.16
C MET A 146 -11.99 -8.71 -54.48
N ALA A 147 -11.72 -9.90 -55.02
CA ALA A 147 -11.37 -10.16 -56.40
C ALA A 147 -12.30 -11.27 -56.90
#